data_AF-A0A2C9LMM9-F1
#
_entry.id   AF-A0A2C9LMM9-F1
#
_cell.length_a   1.000
_cell.length_b   1.000
_cell.length_c   1.000
_cell.angle_alpha   90.00
_cell.angle_beta   90.00
_cell.angle_gamma   90.00
#
_symmetry.space_group_name_H-M   'P 1'
#
loop_
_entity.id
_entity.type
_entity.pdbx_description
1 polymer ?
#
loop_
_entity_poly.entity_id
_entity_poly.type
_entity_poly.pdbx_seq_one_letter_code
_entity_poly.pdbx_strand_id
1 'polypeptide(L)'
;SVPASLIMETIMEHLAKELGQHPILFKEINVYEKGQTDVEGIELTTCTLKEIWTRLKQVAEVPIRMEDVQRFNKNNLWRKRGITMCAVKYAMQWFPPSFPTHVSVFSGDGTVTVLTSGVEMGQGLYMK
;
A
#
# COMPACT_ATOMS: atom_id res chain seq x y z
N SER A 1 -3.38 11.32 -2.02
CA SER A 1 -2.08 11.98 -1.76
C SER A 1 -1.57 11.53 -0.38
N VAL A 2 -0.26 11.59 -0.12
CA VAL A 2 0.31 11.17 1.18
C VAL A 2 -0.28 11.97 2.37
N PRO A 3 -0.44 13.30 2.31
CA PRO A 3 -1.06 14.06 3.39
C PRO A 3 -2.51 13.64 3.67
N ALA A 4 -3.30 13.38 2.62
CA ALA A 4 -4.68 12.93 2.79
C ALA A 4 -4.74 11.54 3.44
N SER A 5 -3.85 10.62 3.06
CA SER A 5 -3.75 9.30 3.69
C SER A 5 -3.38 9.40 5.17
N LEU A 6 -2.46 10.32 5.54
CA LEU A 6 -2.10 10.56 6.94
C LEU A 6 -3.28 11.11 7.76
N ILE A 7 -4.05 12.04 7.21
CA ILE A 7 -5.25 12.59 7.87
C ILE A 7 -6.26 11.47 8.11
N MET A 8 -6.53 10.64 7.10
CA MET A 8 -7.47 9.52 7.25
C MET A 8 -6.99 8.50 8.28
N GLU A 9 -5.70 8.14 8.28
CA GLU A 9 -5.13 7.24 9.31
C GLU A 9 -5.26 7.84 10.71
N THR A 10 -5.06 9.15 10.87
CA THR A 10 -5.23 9.85 12.15
C THR A 10 -6.67 9.81 12.64
N ILE A 11 -7.64 10.03 11.73
CA ILE A 11 -9.08 9.91 12.03
C ILE A 11 -9.41 8.48 12.48
N MET A 12 -8.93 7.47 11.76
CA MET A 12 -9.15 6.06 12.09
C MET A 12 -8.58 5.70 13.47
N GLU A 13 -7.38 6.19 13.80
CA GLU A 13 -6.77 5.97 15.12
C GLU A 13 -7.53 6.67 16.25
N HIS A 14 -7.99 7.91 16.01
CA HIS A 14 -8.79 8.65 16.98
C HIS A 14 -10.13 7.95 17.25
N LEU A 15 -10.86 7.57 16.21
CA LEU A 15 -12.14 6.84 16.35
C LEU A 15 -11.96 5.49 17.06
N ALA A 16 -10.91 4.73 16.74
CA ALA A 16 -10.62 3.48 17.42
C ALA A 16 -10.42 3.70 18.93
N LYS A 17 -9.69 4.76 19.31
CA LYS A 17 -9.44 5.10 20.71
C LYS A 17 -10.72 5.51 21.44
N GLU A 18 -11.56 6.35 20.83
CA GLU A 18 -12.84 6.77 21.41
C GLU A 18 -13.80 5.58 21.60
N LEU A 19 -13.73 4.58 20.71
CA LEU A 19 -14.52 3.36 20.79
C LEU A 19 -13.89 2.26 21.67
N GLY A 20 -12.72 2.51 22.27
CA GLY A 20 -12.00 1.52 23.08
C GLY A 20 -11.52 0.29 22.30
N GLN A 21 -11.42 0.38 20.98
CA GLN A 21 -10.96 -0.70 20.10
C GLN A 21 -9.49 -0.55 19.73
N HIS A 22 -8.82 -1.66 19.45
CA HIS A 22 -7.45 -1.60 18.95
C HIS A 22 -7.42 -1.04 17.51
N PRO A 23 -6.58 -0.05 17.18
CA PRO A 23 -6.58 0.59 15.86
C PRO A 23 -6.43 -0.37 14.67
N ILE A 24 -5.64 -1.43 14.82
CA ILE A 24 -5.48 -2.46 13.77
C ILE A 24 -6.82 -3.17 13.51
N LEU A 25 -7.54 -3.58 14.56
CA LEU A 25 -8.82 -4.29 14.40
C LEU A 25 -9.90 -3.36 13.86
N PHE A 26 -9.89 -2.09 14.29
CA PHE A 26 -10.79 -1.07 13.77
C PHE A 26 -10.55 -0.78 12.28
N LYS A 27 -9.29 -0.73 11.84
CA LYS A 27 -8.96 -0.60 10.42
C LYS A 27 -9.36 -1.84 9.61
N GLU A 28 -9.16 -3.04 10.16
CA GLU A 28 -9.49 -4.31 9.50
C GLU A 28 -10.97 -4.45 9.15
N ILE A 29 -11.87 -3.90 9.95
CA ILE A 29 -13.31 -3.92 9.64
C ILE A 29 -13.72 -2.82 8.64
N ASN A 30 -12.88 -1.80 8.43
CA ASN A 30 -13.16 -0.63 7.59
C ASN A 30 -12.39 -0.63 6.26
N VAL A 31 -11.56 -1.64 5.97
CA VAL A 31 -10.91 -1.75 4.65
C VAL A 31 -11.92 -2.13 3.58
N TYR A 32 -11.72 -1.62 2.37
CA TYR A 32 -12.56 -1.94 1.22
C TYR A 32 -12.61 -3.44 0.91
N GLU A 33 -13.76 -3.86 0.39
CA GLU A 33 -14.03 -5.19 -0.13
C GLU A 33 -14.25 -5.17 -1.64
N LYS A 34 -14.12 -6.34 -2.26
CA LYS A 34 -14.42 -6.50 -3.68
C LYS A 34 -15.90 -6.23 -3.94
N GLY A 35 -16.20 -5.44 -4.97
CA GLY A 35 -17.55 -5.04 -5.35
C GLY A 35 -18.10 -3.82 -4.60
N GLN A 36 -17.32 -3.22 -3.69
CA GLN A 36 -17.69 -1.94 -3.09
C GLN A 36 -17.37 -0.77 -4.04
N THR A 37 -18.13 0.31 -3.90
CA THR A 37 -17.90 1.56 -4.62
C THR A 37 -17.00 2.47 -3.80
N ASP A 38 -16.03 3.11 -4.43
CA ASP A 38 -15.20 4.10 -3.76
C ASP A 38 -15.81 5.50 -3.74
N VAL A 39 -15.08 6.46 -3.17
CA VAL A 39 -15.55 7.85 -3.00
C VAL A 39 -15.80 8.58 -4.33
N GLU A 40 -15.25 8.09 -5.45
CA GLU A 40 -15.45 8.65 -6.79
C GLU A 40 -16.59 7.96 -7.55
N GLY A 41 -17.28 7.00 -6.92
CA GLY A 41 -18.34 6.24 -7.58
C GLY A 41 -17.82 5.06 -8.41
N ILE A 42 -16.54 4.70 -8.30
CA ILE A 42 -15.93 3.62 -9.08
C ILE A 42 -16.10 2.29 -8.34
N GLU A 43 -16.64 1.28 -9.01
CA GLU A 43 -16.74 -0.07 -8.47
C GLU A 43 -15.36 -0.76 -8.40
N LEU A 44 -15.00 -1.26 -7.23
CA LEU A 44 -13.76 -1.97 -6.98
C LEU A 44 -13.88 -3.45 -7.37
N THR A 45 -13.88 -3.71 -8.67
CA THR A 45 -13.97 -5.07 -9.24
C THR A 45 -12.76 -5.95 -8.90
N THR A 46 -11.58 -5.37 -8.69
CA THR A 46 -10.31 -6.06 -8.42
C THR A 46 -9.65 -5.56 -7.12
N CYS A 47 -10.38 -5.60 -6.01
CA CYS A 47 -9.85 -5.22 -4.70
C CYS A 47 -9.11 -6.39 -4.00
N THR A 48 -7.80 -6.26 -3.80
CA THR A 48 -6.96 -7.25 -3.08
C THR A 48 -6.62 -6.83 -1.64
N LEU A 49 -7.20 -5.72 -1.14
CA LEU A 49 -6.82 -5.13 0.14
C LEU A 49 -6.99 -6.08 1.33
N LYS A 50 -8.12 -6.78 1.44
CA LYS A 50 -8.35 -7.76 2.51
C LYS A 50 -7.37 -8.93 2.49
N GLU A 51 -7.01 -9.40 1.31
CA GLU A 51 -6.06 -10.50 1.14
C GLU A 51 -4.65 -10.07 1.58
N ILE A 52 -4.20 -8.89 1.11
CA ILE A 52 -2.91 -8.31 1.50
C ILE A 52 -2.87 -8.03 3.00
N TRP A 53 -3.96 -7.47 3.56
CA TRP A 53 -4.07 -7.21 5.00
C TRP A 53 -3.92 -8.49 5.82
N THR A 54 -4.66 -9.54 5.44
CA THR A 54 -4.61 -10.85 6.11
C THR A 54 -3.22 -11.47 6.02
N ARG A 55 -2.63 -11.47 4.82
CA ARG A 55 -1.28 -11.99 4.58
C ARG A 55 -0.23 -11.24 5.39
N LEU A 56 -0.28 -9.91 5.41
CA LEU A 56 0.65 -9.09 6.20
C LEU A 56 0.49 -9.36 7.69
N LYS A 57 -0.74 -9.44 8.19
CA LYS A 57 -1.05 -9.75 9.59
C LYS A 57 -0.45 -11.10 10.01
N GLN A 58 -0.47 -12.08 9.13
CA GLN A 58 0.13 -13.40 9.33
C GLN A 58 1.66 -13.35 9.28
N VAL A 59 2.25 -12.86 8.18
CA VAL A 59 3.71 -12.87 7.95
C VAL A 59 4.44 -12.00 8.98
N ALA A 60 3.84 -10.89 9.41
CA ALA A 60 4.43 -10.02 10.43
C ALA A 60 4.09 -10.44 11.87
N GLU A 61 3.40 -11.57 12.06
CA GLU A 61 2.99 -12.13 13.36
C GLU A 61 2.31 -11.08 14.27
N VAL A 62 1.43 -10.27 13.66
CA VAL A 62 0.83 -9.11 14.33
C VAL A 62 0.10 -9.48 15.63
N PRO A 63 -0.69 -10.57 15.70
CA PRO A 63 -1.34 -10.95 16.96
C PRO A 63 -0.36 -11.21 18.11
N ILE A 64 0.72 -11.96 17.85
CA ILE A 64 1.76 -12.27 18.84
C ILE A 64 2.45 -10.98 19.29
N ARG A 65 2.84 -10.13 18.32
CA ARG A 65 3.51 -8.86 18.62
C ARG A 65 2.62 -7.87 19.38
N MET A 66 1.30 -7.91 19.18
CA MET A 66 0.36 -7.10 19.96
C MET A 66 0.38 -7.51 21.43
N GLU A 67 0.34 -8.80 21.74
CA GLU A 67 0.46 -9.32 23.11
C GLU A 67 1.82 -8.96 23.73
N ASP A 68 2.91 -9.09 22.96
CA ASP A 68 4.25 -8.73 23.40
C ASP A 68 4.39 -7.25 23.73
N VAL A 69 3.81 -6.38 22.92
CA VAL A 69 3.78 -4.93 23.18
C VAL A 69 3.03 -4.64 24.48
N GLN A 70 1.88 -5.27 24.72
CA GLN A 70 1.13 -5.10 25.96
C GLN A 70 1.94 -5.58 27.18
N ARG A 71 2.54 -6.77 27.10
CA ARG A 71 3.39 -7.34 28.15
C ARG A 71 4.60 -6.44 28.45
N PHE A 72 5.28 -5.96 27.41
CA PHE A 72 6.40 -5.04 27.56
C PHE A 72 5.95 -3.74 28.24
N ASN A 73 4.85 -3.14 27.80
CA ASN A 73 4.34 -1.88 28.33
C ASN A 73 3.85 -2.00 29.78
N LYS A 74 3.35 -3.17 30.20
CA LYS A 74 2.98 -3.45 31.59
C LYS A 74 4.19 -3.53 32.51
N ASN A 75 5.31 -4.06 32.02
CA ASN A 75 6.53 -4.30 32.81
C ASN A 75 7.54 -3.14 32.76
N ASN A 76 7.33 -2.11 31.93
CA ASN A 76 8.26 -1.00 31.76
C ASN A 76 7.57 0.33 32.01
N LEU A 77 8.00 1.08 33.03
CA LEU A 77 7.42 2.38 33.37
C LEU A 77 7.85 3.48 32.39
N TRP A 78 9.16 3.55 32.09
CA TRP A 78 9.79 4.66 31.37
C TRP A 78 9.95 4.44 29.86
N ARG A 79 9.76 3.22 29.38
CA ARG A 79 9.87 2.87 27.97
C ARG A 79 8.63 2.12 27.54
N LYS A 80 8.04 2.57 26.43
CA LYS A 80 6.87 1.92 25.82
C LYS A 80 7.20 1.50 24.40
N ARG A 81 6.46 0.51 23.91
CA ARG A 81 6.44 0.05 22.52
C ARG A 81 5.05 0.30 21.94
N GLY A 82 5.00 0.52 20.63
CA GLY A 82 3.77 0.62 19.86
C GLY A 82 3.83 -0.31 18.65
N ILE A 83 2.66 -0.71 18.18
CA ILE A 83 2.49 -1.46 16.94
C ILE A 83 1.28 -0.90 16.19
N THR A 84 1.42 -0.72 14.88
CA THR A 84 0.35 -0.30 13.98
C THR A 84 0.53 -0.99 12.63
N MET A 85 -0.54 -1.04 11.86
CA MET A 85 -0.56 -1.55 10.49
C MET A 85 -1.48 -0.64 9.68
N CYS A 86 -1.03 -0.18 8.52
CA CYS A 86 -1.75 0.77 7.69
C CYS A 86 -2.04 0.15 6.32
N ALA A 87 -3.21 0.47 5.76
CA ALA A 87 -3.61 0.01 4.44
C ALA A 87 -3.35 1.13 3.42
N VAL A 88 -2.92 0.76 2.21
CA VAL A 88 -2.69 1.72 1.14
C VAL A 88 -3.45 1.28 -0.11
N LYS A 89 -4.42 2.11 -0.52
CA LYS A 89 -5.05 2.06 -1.85
C LYS A 89 -4.47 3.21 -2.67
N TYR A 90 -3.73 2.91 -3.73
CA TYR A 90 -3.15 3.92 -4.62
C TYR A 90 -3.77 3.81 -6.01
N ALA A 91 -4.52 4.84 -6.41
CA ALA A 91 -5.12 4.90 -7.73
C ALA A 91 -4.02 5.22 -8.77
N MET A 92 -3.82 4.31 -9.72
CA MET A 92 -2.97 4.55 -10.88
C MET A 92 -3.82 5.07 -12.02
N GLN A 93 -3.65 6.35 -12.37
CA GLN A 93 -4.30 6.95 -13.52
C GLN A 93 -3.38 6.86 -14.74
N TRP A 94 -3.97 6.62 -15.91
CA TRP A 94 -3.29 6.70 -17.20
C TRP A 94 -3.48 8.09 -17.80
N PHE A 95 -2.37 8.77 -18.08
CA PHE A 95 -2.35 9.96 -18.93
C PHE A 95 -2.32 9.54 -20.42
N PRO A 96 -2.72 10.41 -21.38
CA PRO A 96 -3.02 10.00 -22.76
C PRO A 96 -1.91 9.20 -23.45
N PRO A 97 -2.27 8.30 -24.38
CA PRO A 97 -1.67 6.96 -24.49
C PRO A 97 -0.39 6.87 -25.34
N SER A 98 0.18 7.98 -25.78
CA SER A 98 1.31 7.92 -26.72
C SER A 98 2.64 8.02 -26.00
N PHE A 99 3.26 6.88 -25.75
CA PHE A 99 4.66 6.75 -25.33
C PHE A 99 5.46 6.17 -26.51
N PRO A 100 5.92 7.01 -27.46
CA PRO A 100 6.59 6.53 -28.66
C PRO A 100 7.87 5.78 -28.29
N THR A 101 8.09 4.67 -29.00
CA THR A 101 9.29 3.85 -28.88
C THR A 101 9.84 3.60 -30.27
N HIS A 102 11.15 3.76 -30.43
CA HIS A 102 11.87 3.51 -31.67
C HIS A 102 12.71 2.24 -31.54
N VAL A 103 12.56 1.34 -32.49
CA VAL A 103 13.35 0.12 -32.59
C VAL A 103 14.10 0.15 -33.91
N SER A 104 15.41 -0.08 -33.88
CA SER A 104 16.27 -0.13 -35.06
C SER A 104 17.03 -1.46 -35.07
N VAL A 105 16.97 -2.16 -36.20
CA VAL A 105 17.68 -3.44 -36.42
C VAL A 105 18.78 -3.18 -37.44
N PHE A 106 20.02 -3.48 -37.08
CA PHE A 106 21.18 -3.26 -37.94
C PHE A 106 21.38 -4.45 -38.87
N SER A 107 21.28 -4.23 -40.18
CA SER A 107 21.39 -5.31 -41.19
C SER A 107 22.79 -5.90 -41.32
N GLY A 108 23.82 -5.21 -40.83
CA GLY A 108 25.22 -5.65 -40.93
C GLY A 108 25.59 -6.75 -39.93
N ASP A 109 25.06 -6.68 -38.71
CA ASP A 109 25.41 -7.59 -37.61
C ASP A 109 24.19 -8.16 -36.86
N GLY A 110 22.98 -7.72 -37.22
CA GLY A 110 21.72 -8.16 -36.60
C GLY A 110 21.45 -7.55 -35.23
N THR A 111 22.26 -6.58 -34.77
CA THR A 111 22.05 -5.94 -33.46
C THR A 111 20.77 -5.10 -33.45
N VAL A 112 20.22 -4.87 -32.26
CA VAL A 112 18.96 -4.12 -32.07
C VAL A 112 19.18 -2.99 -31.08
N THR A 113 18.76 -1.78 -31.43
CA THR A 113 18.67 -0.64 -30.53
C THR A 113 17.22 -0.29 -30.26
N VAL A 114 16.87 -0.09 -28.99
CA VAL A 114 15.53 0.29 -28.53
C VAL A 114 15.64 1.61 -27.78
N LEU A 115 14.82 2.58 -28.17
CA LEU A 115 14.72 3.91 -27.55
C LEU A 115 13.27 4.13 -27.13
N THR A 116 13.03 4.34 -25.84
CA THR A 116 11.70 4.63 -25.29
C THR A 116 11.63 6.07 -24.80
N SER A 117 10.43 6.64 -24.78
CA SER A 117 10.19 7.99 -24.24
C SER A 117 10.34 8.10 -22.72
N GLY A 118 10.42 6.98 -22.01
CA GLY A 118 10.61 6.98 -20.56
C GLY A 118 12.07 7.20 -20.14
N VAL A 119 12.25 7.84 -18.99
CA VAL A 119 13.56 8.18 -18.42
C VAL A 119 13.89 7.20 -17.30
N GLU A 120 15.05 6.55 -17.39
CA GLU A 120 15.60 5.77 -16.27
C GLU A 120 16.12 6.69 -15.16
N MET A 121 15.61 6.49 -13.95
CA MET A 121 15.96 7.25 -12.74
C MET A 121 16.20 6.31 -11.54
N GLY A 122 16.40 5.02 -11.77
CA GLY A 122 16.60 3.97 -10.76
C GLY A 122 15.41 3.02 -10.59
N GLN A 123 14.31 3.23 -11.30
CA GLN A 123 13.13 2.35 -11.27
C GLN A 123 13.26 1.09 -12.15
N GLY A 124 14.36 0.96 -12.89
CA GLY A 124 14.65 -0.17 -13.76
C GLY A 124 13.73 -0.22 -14.99
N LEU A 125 13.41 0.94 -15.56
CA LEU A 125 12.64 1.04 -16.80
C LEU A 125 13.32 0.33 -17.97
N TYR A 126 14.64 0.51 -18.16
CA TYR A 126 15.35 -0.08 -19.31
C TYR A 126 15.59 -1.59 -19.17
N MET A 127 15.37 -2.14 -17.98
CA MET A 127 15.50 -3.59 -17.70
C MET A 127 14.17 -4.33 -17.84
N LYS A 128 13.04 -3.63 -17.73
CA LYS A 128 11.69 -4.20 -17.84
C LYS A 128 11.32 -4.47 -19.29
#